data_AF-T1E9N8-F1
#
_entry.id   AF-T1E9N8-F1
#
_cell.length_a   1.000
_cell.length_b   1.000
_cell.length_c   1.000
_cell.angle_alpha   90.00
_cell.angle_beta   90.00
_cell.angle_gamma   90.00
#
_symmetry.space_group_name_H-M   'P 1'
#
loop_
_entity.id
_entity.type
_entity.pdbx_description
1 polymer ?
#
loop_
_entity_poly.entity_id
_entity_poly.type
_entity_poly.pdbx_seq_one_letter_code
_entity_poly.pdbx_strand_id
1 'polypeptide(L)'
;LVDSFILSLGCSRDVAVIRFYLDMVHMDGPGLPIPNSLRDHILVSLIKGGPTTRQLALEYISSNYRSLSEILQERQLSSLFEAMGANINSRVEYDMLVRLKDTNKGLMSVAVADAVQRAISYADETLDWLDKHSIVISKWLVSQNYGSAALPDDNGANIIVQSGVIAAMAFLCVVIR
;
A
#
# COMPACT_ATOMS: atom_id res chain seq x y z
N LEU A 1 -19.77 11.39 3.41
CA LEU A 1 -19.65 11.66 1.95
C LEU A 1 -18.20 11.94 1.57
N VAL A 2 -17.52 12.88 2.25
CA VAL A 2 -16.08 13.14 2.08
C VAL A 2 -15.23 11.87 2.32
N ASP A 3 -15.50 11.12 3.39
CA ASP A 3 -14.74 9.89 3.70
C ASP A 3 -14.91 8.80 2.62
N SER A 4 -16.13 8.60 2.11
CA SER A 4 -16.40 7.63 1.04
C SER A 4 -15.69 8.01 -0.25
N PHE A 5 -15.62 9.31 -0.56
CA PHE A 5 -14.87 9.81 -1.70
C PHE A 5 -13.37 9.56 -1.53
N ILE A 6 -12.81 9.85 -0.36
CA ILE A 6 -11.39 9.62 -0.06
C ILE A 6 -11.05 8.13 -0.12
N LEU A 7 -11.89 7.25 0.40
CA LEU A 7 -11.71 5.80 0.31
C LEU A 7 -11.71 5.30 -1.13
N SER A 8 -12.53 5.89 -2.00
CA SER A 8 -12.53 5.55 -3.44
C SER A 8 -11.22 5.91 -4.15
N LEU A 9 -10.41 6.82 -3.59
CA LEU A 9 -9.13 7.23 -4.16
C LEU A 9 -8.09 6.10 -4.17
N GLY A 10 -8.05 5.28 -3.11
CA GLY A 10 -7.16 4.12 -3.06
C GLY A 10 -7.43 3.13 -4.20
N CYS A 11 -8.66 3.12 -4.71
CA CYS A 11 -9.09 2.26 -5.82
C CYS A 11 -8.85 2.89 -7.20
N SER A 12 -8.43 4.17 -7.27
CA SER A 12 -8.11 4.81 -8.54
C SER A 12 -6.96 4.07 -9.22
N ARG A 13 -7.06 3.89 -10.54
CA ARG A 13 -5.99 3.37 -11.39
C ARG A 13 -5.34 4.47 -12.22
N ASP A 14 -5.88 5.69 -12.14
CA ASP A 14 -5.37 6.85 -12.87
C ASP A 14 -4.24 7.52 -12.06
N VAL A 15 -3.03 7.40 -12.59
CA VAL A 15 -1.82 7.98 -11.99
C VAL A 15 -1.90 9.49 -11.85
N ALA A 16 -2.54 10.19 -12.79
CA ALA A 16 -2.70 11.64 -12.72
C ALA A 16 -3.61 12.03 -11.56
N VAL A 17 -4.70 11.30 -11.35
CA VAL A 17 -5.61 11.48 -10.22
C VAL A 17 -4.87 11.20 -8.90
N ILE A 18 -4.12 10.11 -8.80
CA ILE A 18 -3.35 9.76 -7.60
C ILE A 18 -2.35 10.87 -7.26
N ARG A 19 -1.59 11.37 -8.24
CA ARG A 19 -0.62 12.45 -8.06
C ARG A 19 -1.28 13.76 -7.62
N PHE A 20 -2.42 14.11 -8.22
CA PHE A 20 -3.18 15.28 -7.80
C PHE A 20 -3.54 15.25 -6.31
N TYR A 21 -3.95 14.09 -5.78
CA TYR A 21 -4.23 13.95 -4.35
C TYR A 21 -2.97 13.95 -3.48
N LEU A 22 -1.88 13.39 -3.96
CA LEU A 22 -0.59 13.51 -3.27
C LEU A 22 -0.15 14.98 -3.20
N ASP A 23 -0.29 15.75 -4.28
CA ASP A 23 0.06 17.17 -4.28
C ASP A 23 -0.83 17.98 -3.31
N MET A 24 -2.10 17.60 -3.17
CA MET A 24 -3.04 18.19 -2.22
C MET A 24 -2.54 18.11 -0.77
N VAL A 25 -1.73 17.10 -0.42
CA VAL A 25 -1.13 16.96 0.93
C VAL A 25 -0.18 18.09 1.30
N HIS A 26 0.28 18.92 0.35
CA HIS A 26 1.05 20.14 0.65
C HIS A 26 0.30 21.44 0.30
N MET A 27 -0.92 21.35 -0.21
CA MET A 27 -1.70 22.55 -0.50
C MET A 27 -2.17 23.19 0.82
N ASP A 28 -1.60 24.34 1.15
CA ASP A 28 -2.12 25.28 2.14
C ASP A 28 -2.17 26.67 1.50
N GLY A 29 -3.37 27.08 1.11
CA GLY A 29 -3.62 28.37 0.49
C GLY A 29 -4.62 29.20 1.29
N PRO A 30 -4.52 30.55 1.26
CA PRO A 30 -5.54 31.41 1.84
C PRO A 30 -6.89 31.13 1.16
N GLY A 31 -7.85 30.61 1.94
CA GLY A 31 -9.20 30.26 1.48
C GLY A 31 -9.51 28.76 1.40
N LEU A 32 -8.51 27.87 1.52
CA LEU A 32 -8.74 26.42 1.55
C LEU A 32 -7.70 25.70 2.43
N PRO A 33 -7.73 25.89 3.77
CA PRO A 33 -6.85 25.16 4.67
C PRO A 33 -7.23 23.67 4.68
N ILE A 34 -6.24 22.81 4.45
CA ILE A 34 -6.48 21.36 4.44
C ILE A 34 -6.11 20.82 5.82
N PRO A 35 -7.09 20.32 6.61
CA PRO A 35 -6.82 19.86 7.96
C PRO A 35 -5.94 18.61 7.95
N ASN A 36 -5.11 18.46 8.99
CA ASN A 36 -4.19 17.31 9.11
C ASN A 36 -4.91 15.96 9.07
N SER A 37 -6.17 15.88 9.54
CA SER A 37 -6.99 14.67 9.42
C SER A 37 -7.30 14.30 7.98
N LEU A 38 -7.54 15.29 7.11
CA LEU A 38 -7.77 15.07 5.68
C LEU A 38 -6.47 14.64 4.99
N ARG A 39 -5.35 15.27 5.32
CA ARG A 39 -4.02 14.86 4.82
C ARG A 39 -3.71 13.40 5.17
N ASP A 40 -3.93 13.03 6.44
CA ASP A 40 -3.79 11.66 6.94
C ASP A 40 -4.71 10.68 6.20
N HIS A 41 -6.01 11.00 6.07
CA HIS A 41 -6.97 10.16 5.35
C HIS A 41 -6.58 9.95 3.88
N ILE A 42 -6.10 10.99 3.18
CA ILE A 42 -5.64 10.86 1.79
C ILE A 42 -4.48 9.87 1.73
N LEU A 43 -3.43 10.08 2.53
CA LEU A 43 -2.24 9.24 2.49
C LEU A 43 -2.54 7.79 2.88
N VAL A 44 -3.30 7.58 3.97
CA VAL A 44 -3.71 6.24 4.43
C VAL A 44 -4.58 5.55 3.38
N SER A 45 -5.50 6.26 2.71
CA SER A 45 -6.33 5.69 1.64
C SER A 45 -5.49 5.23 0.45
N LEU A 46 -4.51 6.04 0.03
CA LEU A 46 -3.63 5.69 -1.08
C LEU A 46 -2.72 4.49 -0.73
N ILE A 47 -2.22 4.41 0.51
CA ILE A 47 -1.47 3.23 0.98
C ILE A 47 -2.35 1.97 0.99
N LYS A 48 -3.60 2.07 1.43
CA LYS A 48 -4.56 0.94 1.39
C LYS A 48 -5.05 0.60 -0.02
N GLY A 49 -4.64 1.39 -1.01
CA GLY A 49 -5.02 1.22 -2.40
C GLY A 49 -4.38 0.00 -3.07
N GLY A 50 -4.62 -0.09 -4.39
CA GLY A 50 -3.97 -1.11 -5.21
C GLY A 50 -2.44 -0.95 -5.27
N PRO A 51 -1.69 -1.95 -5.77
CA PRO A 51 -0.23 -1.95 -5.76
C PRO A 51 0.40 -0.68 -6.38
N THR A 52 -0.13 -0.23 -7.53
CA THR A 52 0.34 1.00 -8.18
C THR A 52 0.12 2.24 -7.31
N THR A 53 -1.06 2.38 -6.70
CA THR A 53 -1.41 3.51 -5.85
C THR A 53 -0.56 3.55 -4.59
N ARG A 54 -0.40 2.38 -3.93
CA ARG A 54 0.42 2.24 -2.75
C ARG A 54 1.89 2.51 -3.04
N GLN A 55 2.43 2.01 -4.15
CA GLN A 55 3.80 2.30 -4.56
C GLN A 55 4.03 3.81 -4.74
N LEU A 56 3.14 4.50 -5.48
CA LEU A 56 3.24 5.96 -5.66
C LEU A 56 3.15 6.71 -4.33
N ALA A 57 2.30 6.26 -3.40
CA ALA A 57 2.21 6.84 -2.08
C ALA A 57 3.50 6.64 -1.27
N LEU A 58 4.10 5.43 -1.29
CA LEU A 58 5.37 5.15 -0.63
C LEU A 58 6.52 5.99 -1.20
N GLU A 59 6.60 6.11 -2.54
CA GLU A 59 7.59 6.97 -3.21
C GLU A 59 7.46 8.43 -2.77
N TYR A 60 6.22 8.93 -2.75
CA TYR A 60 5.92 10.28 -2.32
C TYR A 60 6.29 10.52 -0.86
N ILE A 61 5.88 9.62 0.05
CA ILE A 61 6.14 9.77 1.48
C ILE A 61 7.65 9.68 1.75
N SER A 62 8.38 8.79 1.07
CA SER A 62 9.83 8.71 1.17
C SER A 62 10.52 10.00 0.72
N SER A 63 10.03 10.62 -0.36
CA SER A 63 10.63 11.81 -0.95
C SER A 63 10.30 13.09 -0.16
N ASN A 64 9.17 13.10 0.56
CA ASN A 64 8.64 14.28 1.26
C ASN A 64 8.59 14.10 2.78
N TYR A 65 9.22 13.07 3.34
CA TYR A 65 9.08 12.73 4.76
C TYR A 65 9.37 13.92 5.69
N ARG A 66 10.42 14.71 5.41
CA ARG A 66 10.76 15.91 6.20
C ARG A 66 9.57 16.88 6.27
N SER A 67 9.03 17.29 5.12
CA SER A 67 7.89 18.21 5.05
C SER A 67 6.64 17.61 5.68
N LEU A 68 6.39 16.31 5.47
CA LEU A 68 5.30 15.61 6.13
C LEU A 68 5.45 15.59 7.65
N SER A 69 6.67 15.45 8.17
CA SER A 69 6.93 15.46 9.62
C SER A 69 6.75 16.82 10.28
N GLU A 70 6.80 17.90 9.49
CA GLU A 70 6.54 19.26 9.96
C GLU A 70 5.04 19.59 9.97
N ILE A 71 4.27 19.00 9.06
CA ILE A 71 2.84 19.28 8.88
C ILE A 71 1.98 18.30 9.69
N LEU A 72 2.31 17.01 9.65
CA LEU A 72 1.58 15.95 10.34
C LEU A 72 2.05 15.83 11.79
N GLN A 73 1.11 15.55 12.70
CA GLN A 73 1.47 15.27 14.09
C GLN A 73 1.91 13.81 14.20
N GLU A 74 2.59 13.50 15.32
CA GLU A 74 3.13 12.17 15.62
C GLU A 74 2.09 11.04 15.48
N ARG A 75 0.84 11.30 15.89
CA ARG A 75 -0.26 10.33 15.79
C ARG A 75 -0.58 9.98 14.34
N GLN A 76 -0.63 10.96 13.44
CA GLN A 76 -0.92 10.76 12.01
C GLN A 76 0.24 10.02 11.35
N LEU A 77 1.49 10.40 11.65
CA LEU A 77 2.66 9.66 11.15
C LEU A 77 2.65 8.20 11.61
N SER A 78 2.29 7.94 12.87
CA SER A 78 2.21 6.58 13.40
C SER A 78 1.12 5.76 12.68
N SER A 79 -0.07 6.33 12.50
CA SER A 79 -1.18 5.75 11.73
C SER A 79 -0.78 5.42 10.30
N LEU A 80 0.01 6.31 9.68
CA LEU A 80 0.53 6.11 8.33
C LEU A 80 1.43 4.87 8.25
N PHE A 81 2.37 4.70 9.19
CA PHE A 81 3.25 3.53 9.22
C PHE A 81 2.49 2.24 9.56
N GLU A 82 1.51 2.29 10.46
CA GLU A 82 0.63 1.15 10.72
C GLU A 82 -0.12 0.72 9.45
N ALA A 83 -0.62 1.69 8.67
CA ALA A 83 -1.24 1.41 7.38
C ALA A 83 -0.24 0.82 6.37
N MET A 84 1.01 1.30 6.33
CA MET A 84 2.04 0.73 5.47
C MET A 84 2.31 -0.73 5.82
N GLY A 85 2.60 -1.02 7.10
CA GLY A 85 2.83 -2.39 7.56
C GLY A 85 1.70 -3.31 7.15
N ALA A 86 0.46 -2.92 7.45
CA ALA A 86 -0.74 -3.71 7.17
C ALA A 86 -1.03 -3.99 5.69
N ASN A 87 -0.46 -3.22 4.75
CA ASN A 87 -0.83 -3.29 3.33
C ASN A 87 0.35 -3.63 2.40
N ILE A 88 1.60 -3.58 2.90
CA ILE A 88 2.76 -4.03 2.14
C ILE A 88 2.70 -5.54 1.97
N ASN A 89 2.72 -5.98 0.72
CA ASN A 89 2.66 -7.39 0.35
C ASN A 89 3.61 -7.75 -0.79
N SER A 90 4.59 -6.88 -1.07
CA SER A 90 5.66 -7.13 -2.02
C SER A 90 7.03 -6.74 -1.47
N ARG A 91 8.08 -7.41 -1.95
CA ARG A 91 9.45 -7.14 -1.51
C ARG A 91 9.91 -5.71 -1.86
N VAL A 92 9.48 -5.21 -3.01
CA VAL A 92 9.82 -3.84 -3.46
C VAL A 92 9.29 -2.80 -2.48
N GLU A 93 8.03 -2.91 -2.06
CA GLU A 93 7.44 -1.96 -1.11
C GLU A 93 8.04 -2.09 0.30
N TYR A 94 8.38 -3.32 0.72
CA TYR A 94 9.10 -3.55 1.96
C TYR A 94 10.47 -2.86 1.97
N ASP A 95 11.26 -3.03 0.90
CA ASP A 95 12.58 -2.40 0.79
C ASP A 95 12.46 -0.86 0.77
N MET A 96 11.37 -0.31 0.21
CA MET A 96 11.07 1.12 0.28
C MET A 96 10.79 1.60 1.71
N LEU A 97 10.01 0.84 2.50
CA LEU A 97 9.74 1.16 3.90
C LEU A 97 11.02 1.14 4.75
N VAL A 98 11.87 0.13 4.54
CA VAL A 98 13.18 0.05 5.21
C VAL A 98 14.06 1.23 4.84
N ARG A 99 14.15 1.57 3.55
CA ARG A 99 14.92 2.73 3.08
C ARG A 99 14.39 4.04 3.68
N LEU A 100 13.08 4.18 3.79
CA LEU A 100 12.45 5.35 4.39
C LEU A 100 12.88 5.51 5.86
N LYS A 101 12.86 4.43 6.64
CA LYS A 101 13.39 4.41 8.02
C LYS A 101 14.84 4.87 8.06
N ASP A 102 15.70 4.22 7.28
CA ASP A 102 17.15 4.44 7.36
C ASP A 102 17.55 5.86 6.96
N THR A 103 16.88 6.41 5.94
CA THR A 103 17.11 7.77 5.44
C THR A 103 16.65 8.84 6.44
N ASN A 104 15.61 8.55 7.23
CA ASN A 104 14.94 9.54 8.07
C ASN A 104 15.10 9.28 9.58
N LYS A 105 15.94 8.33 10.00
CA LYS A 105 16.11 7.96 11.42
C LYS A 105 16.37 9.12 12.38
N GLY A 106 17.05 10.18 11.92
CA GLY A 106 17.35 11.36 12.72
C GLY A 106 16.21 12.39 12.80
N LEU A 107 15.16 12.21 12.00
CA LEU A 107 13.97 13.07 11.95
C LEU A 107 12.76 12.43 12.64
N MET A 108 12.83 11.14 12.99
CA MET A 108 11.75 10.42 13.64
C MET A 108 11.76 10.68 15.15
N SER A 109 10.60 10.99 15.72
CA SER A 109 10.43 10.86 17.16
C SER A 109 10.50 9.40 17.57
N VAL A 110 10.67 9.13 18.87
CA VAL A 110 10.73 7.75 19.40
C VAL A 110 9.46 6.98 19.03
N ALA A 111 8.28 7.59 19.21
CA ALA A 111 7.02 6.93 18.91
C ALA A 111 6.85 6.60 17.41
N VAL A 112 7.27 7.51 16.52
CA VAL A 112 7.25 7.26 15.07
C VAL A 112 8.24 6.16 14.71
N ALA A 113 9.46 6.19 15.25
CA ALA A 113 10.46 5.15 15.01
C ALA A 113 9.98 3.77 15.45
N ASP A 114 9.30 3.68 16.59
CA ASP A 114 8.69 2.43 17.07
C ASP A 114 7.55 1.98 16.16
N ALA A 115 6.71 2.90 15.67
CA ALA A 115 5.65 2.58 14.70
C ALA A 115 6.22 2.04 13.38
N VAL A 116 7.27 2.67 12.86
CA VAL A 116 8.00 2.21 11.66
C VAL A 116 8.59 0.81 11.89
N GLN A 117 9.18 0.56 13.05
CA GLN A 117 9.76 -0.74 13.35
C GLN A 117 8.68 -1.83 13.40
N ARG A 118 7.52 -1.56 14.02
CA ARG A 118 6.37 -2.49 14.00
C ARG A 118 5.88 -2.72 12.58
N ALA A 119 5.79 -1.67 11.75
CA ALA A 119 5.36 -1.77 10.37
C ALA A 119 6.29 -2.67 9.54
N ILE A 120 7.61 -2.53 9.72
CA ILE A 120 8.60 -3.39 9.08
C ILE A 120 8.42 -4.85 9.52
N SER A 121 8.32 -5.11 10.83
CA SER A 121 8.11 -6.47 11.33
C SER A 121 6.84 -7.11 10.78
N TYR A 122 5.73 -6.37 10.75
CA TYR A 122 4.47 -6.87 10.21
C TYR A 122 4.54 -7.16 8.69
N ALA A 123 5.17 -6.27 7.94
CA ALA A 123 5.36 -6.46 6.51
C ALA A 123 6.26 -7.68 6.21
N ASP A 124 7.32 -7.89 7.00
CA ASP A 124 8.19 -9.07 6.90
C ASP A 124 7.40 -10.36 7.17
N GLU A 125 6.65 -10.42 8.26
CA GLU A 125 5.76 -11.55 8.59
C GLU A 125 4.74 -11.83 7.48
N THR A 126 4.18 -10.78 6.87
CA THR A 126 3.23 -10.89 5.76
C THR A 126 3.88 -11.50 4.51
N LEU A 127 5.09 -11.05 4.16
CA LEU A 127 5.84 -11.61 3.03
C LEU A 127 6.20 -13.08 3.26
N ASP A 128 6.62 -13.40 4.49
CA ASP A 128 6.94 -14.76 4.92
C ASP A 128 5.72 -15.69 4.82
N TRP A 129 4.54 -15.19 5.21
CA TRP A 129 3.29 -15.91 5.08
C TRP A 129 2.93 -16.13 3.60
N LEU A 130 3.08 -15.11 2.76
CA LEU A 130 2.80 -15.21 1.33
C LEU A 130 3.71 -16.22 0.63
N ASP A 131 5.01 -16.24 0.94
CA ASP A 131 5.95 -17.23 0.38
C ASP A 131 5.53 -18.66 0.72
N LYS A 132 5.15 -18.90 1.98
CA LYS A 132 4.73 -20.23 2.47
C LYS A 132 3.39 -20.69 1.92
N HIS A 133 2.43 -19.77 1.72
CA HIS A 133 1.03 -20.14 1.49
C HIS A 133 0.48 -19.81 0.11
N SER A 134 1.06 -18.85 -0.64
CA SER A 134 0.51 -18.38 -1.91
C SER A 134 0.33 -19.50 -2.94
N ILE A 135 1.34 -20.35 -3.12
CA ILE A 135 1.31 -21.47 -4.09
C ILE A 135 0.18 -22.45 -3.75
N VAL A 136 0.03 -22.81 -2.48
CA VAL A 136 -1.00 -23.76 -2.03
C VAL A 136 -2.39 -23.18 -2.28
N ILE A 137 -2.58 -21.89 -1.96
CA ILE A 137 -3.85 -21.18 -2.18
C ILE A 137 -4.16 -21.09 -3.69
N SER A 138 -3.17 -20.74 -4.52
CA SER A 138 -3.35 -20.68 -5.97
C SER A 138 -3.73 -22.03 -6.55
N LYS A 139 -3.06 -23.13 -6.14
CA LYS A 139 -3.42 -24.49 -6.57
C LYS A 139 -4.85 -24.85 -6.15
N TRP A 140 -5.22 -24.54 -4.91
CA TRP A 140 -6.57 -24.79 -4.41
C TRP A 140 -7.62 -24.02 -5.22
N LEU A 141 -7.43 -22.72 -5.47
CA LEU A 141 -8.35 -21.89 -6.25
C LEU A 141 -8.57 -22.43 -7.67
N VAL A 142 -7.49 -22.86 -8.33
CA VAL A 142 -7.60 -23.44 -9.67
C VAL A 142 -8.37 -24.76 -9.63
N SER A 143 -8.13 -25.61 -8.62
CA SER A 143 -8.87 -26.88 -8.46
C SER A 143 -10.38 -26.68 -8.27
N GLN A 144 -10.79 -25.58 -7.63
CA GLN A 144 -12.21 -25.25 -7.43
C GLN A 144 -12.87 -24.76 -8.71
N ASN A 145 -12.18 -23.95 -9.52
CA ASN A 145 -12.75 -23.33 -10.71
C ASN A 145 -12.79 -24.23 -11.95
N TYR A 146 -11.89 -25.22 -12.04
CA TYR A 146 -11.74 -26.05 -13.25
C TYR A 146 -12.05 -27.54 -13.01
N GLY A 147 -12.43 -27.93 -11.79
CA GLY A 147 -12.56 -29.33 -11.41
C GLY A 147 -11.23 -30.08 -11.48
N SER A 148 -11.22 -31.35 -11.06
CA SER A 148 -10.02 -32.21 -10.97
C SER A 148 -9.38 -32.58 -12.32
N ALA A 149 -9.65 -31.83 -13.39
CA ALA A 149 -8.96 -31.98 -14.66
C ALA A 149 -7.48 -31.64 -14.43
N ALA A 150 -6.62 -32.65 -14.60
CA ALA A 150 -5.22 -32.65 -14.25
C ALA A 150 -4.53 -31.32 -14.58
N LEU A 151 -4.14 -30.60 -13.52
CA LEU A 151 -3.22 -29.49 -13.64
C LEU A 151 -1.87 -30.06 -14.10
N PRO A 152 -1.26 -29.52 -15.17
CA PRO A 152 0.09 -29.90 -15.53
C PRO A 152 1.02 -29.69 -14.32
N ASP A 153 1.84 -30.69 -14.02
CA ASP A 153 2.83 -30.69 -12.92
C ASP A 153 3.98 -29.69 -13.15
N ASP A 154 3.91 -28.90 -14.23
CA ASP A 154 4.88 -27.87 -14.51
C ASP A 154 4.51 -26.59 -13.76
N ASN A 155 5.33 -26.30 -12.77
CA ASN A 155 5.48 -25.06 -12.03
C ASN A 155 4.87 -23.88 -12.81
N GLY A 156 3.73 -23.36 -12.33
CA GLY A 156 2.91 -22.32 -12.98
C GLY A 156 3.61 -20.97 -13.28
N ALA A 157 4.95 -20.92 -13.20
CA ALA A 157 5.79 -19.89 -13.78
C ALA A 157 5.74 -19.87 -15.33
N ASN A 158 5.43 -20.98 -16.01
CA ASN A 158 5.54 -21.05 -17.49
C ASN A 158 4.22 -20.86 -18.27
N ILE A 159 3.05 -20.81 -17.61
CA ILE A 159 1.74 -20.66 -18.30
C ILE A 159 1.44 -19.19 -18.67
N ILE A 160 2.25 -18.22 -18.25
CA ILE A 160 2.01 -16.80 -18.54
C ILE A 160 2.39 -16.40 -19.99
N VAL A 161 3.10 -17.24 -20.76
CA VAL A 161 3.71 -16.77 -22.02
C VAL A 161 2.91 -17.08 -23.30
N GLN A 162 1.79 -17.81 -23.27
CA GLN A 162 1.16 -18.19 -24.56
C GLN A 162 -0.35 -18.09 -24.74
N SER A 163 -1.11 -17.51 -23.81
CA SER A 163 -2.50 -17.12 -24.12
C SER A 163 -2.92 -15.95 -23.24
N GLY A 164 -3.21 -14.82 -23.88
CA GLY A 164 -3.53 -13.55 -23.25
C GLY A 164 -4.78 -13.57 -22.35
N VAL A 165 -4.62 -14.04 -21.11
CA VAL A 165 -5.58 -13.84 -20.03
C VAL A 165 -4.84 -13.27 -18.83
N ILE A 166 -4.90 -11.94 -18.73
CA ILE A 166 -4.58 -11.19 -17.52
C ILE A 166 -5.63 -11.59 -16.47
N ALA A 167 -5.34 -12.59 -15.64
CA ALA A 167 -6.08 -12.79 -14.39
C ALA A 167 -5.55 -11.76 -13.39
N ALA A 168 -6.16 -10.58 -13.44
CA ALA A 168 -5.90 -9.48 -12.54
C ALA A 168 -6.03 -9.96 -11.07
N MET A 169 -4.97 -9.77 -10.28
CA MET A 169 -5.11 -9.61 -8.83
C MET A 169 -5.85 -8.29 -8.56
N ALA A 170 -7.15 -8.31 -8.75
CA ALA A 170 -8.06 -7.24 -8.37
C ALA A 170 -8.95 -7.75 -7.25
N PHE A 171 -8.41 -7.85 -6.02
CA PHE A 171 -9.24 -7.98 -4.83
C PHE A 171 -8.61 -7.22 -3.67
N LEU A 172 -9.11 -6.00 -3.46
CA LEU A 172 -9.27 -5.39 -2.13
C LEU A 172 -10.23 -4.19 -2.09
N CYS A 173 -10.80 -3.74 -3.22
CA CYS A 173 -11.77 -2.62 -3.20
C CYS A 173 -13.27 -3.01 -3.18
N VAL A 174 -13.65 -4.29 -3.04
CA VAL A 174 -15.07 -4.68 -3.01
C VAL A 174 -15.39 -5.51 -1.77
N VAL A 175 -15.41 -4.87 -0.60
CA VAL A 175 -16.38 -5.17 0.48
C VAL A 175 -16.55 -3.91 1.34
N ILE A 176 -17.38 -2.95 0.88
CA ILE A 176 -18.20 -2.16 1.80
C ILE A 176 -19.60 -2.20 1.20
N ARG A 177 -20.43 -3.08 1.75
CA ARG A 177 -21.88 -3.04 1.57
C ARG A 177 -22.52 -3.18 2.94
#